data_AF-A0AAD2IZ07-F1
#
_entry.id   AF-A0AAD2IZ07-F1
#
_cell.length_a   1.000
_cell.length_b   1.000
_cell.length_c   1.000
_cell.angle_alpha   90.00
_cell.angle_beta   90.00
_cell.angle_gamma   90.00
#
_symmetry.space_group_name_H-M   'P 1'
#
loop_
_entity.id
_entity.type
_entity.pdbx_description
1 polymer ?
#
loop_
_entity_poly.entity_id
_entity_poly.type
_entity_poly.pdbx_seq_one_letter_code
_entity_poly.pdbx_strand_id
1 'polypeptide(L)' 'MTETEKLLINAQDIARRAFVDPSEAAVLAIFDELRAERDRMAWATDGRDSATVH' A
#
# COMPACT_ATOMS: atom_id res chain seq x y z
N MET A 1 -9.27 -13.00 1.14
CA MET A 1 -8.94 -11.57 0.98
C MET A 1 -7.87 -11.40 -0.07
N THR A 2 -8.16 -10.59 -1.07
CA THR A 2 -7.21 -10.08 -2.05
C THR A 2 -6.20 -9.13 -1.40
N GLU A 3 -5.07 -8.89 -2.06
CA GLU A 3 -4.08 -7.92 -1.58
C GLU A 3 -4.61 -6.49 -1.53
N THR A 4 -5.46 -6.13 -2.50
CA THR A 4 -6.17 -4.85 -2.54
C THR A 4 -7.01 -4.65 -1.28
N GLU A 5 -7.75 -5.67 -0.85
CA GLU A 5 -8.54 -5.60 0.39
C GLU A 5 -7.63 -5.43 1.63
N LYS A 6 -6.46 -6.09 1.67
CA LYS A 6 -5.49 -5.93 2.77
C LYS A 6 -4.96 -4.50 2.86
N LEU A 7 -4.62 -3.92 1.71
CA LEU A 7 -4.16 -2.52 1.62
C LEU A 7 -5.26 -1.55 2.09
N LEU A 8 -6.52 -1.80 1.72
CA LEU A 8 -7.64 -0.95 2.12
C LEU A 8 -7.90 -1.01 3.62
N ILE A 9 -7.79 -2.19 4.25
CA ILE A 9 -7.91 -2.32 5.70
C ILE A 9 -6.77 -1.57 6.41
N ASN A 10 -5.55 -1.68 5.88
CA ASN A 10 -4.39 -0.96 6.43
C ASN A 10 -4.56 0.57 6.33
N ALA A 11 -4.98 1.07 5.16
CA ALA A 11 -5.26 2.49 4.96
C ALA A 11 -6.31 3.02 5.94
N GLN A 12 -7.40 2.26 6.16
CA GLN A 12 -8.42 2.62 7.16
C GLN A 12 -7.88 2.63 8.58
N ASP A 13 -7.00 1.71 8.95
CA ASP A 13 -6.38 1.69 10.27
C ASP A 13 -5.50 2.91 10.51
N ILE A 14 -4.66 3.24 9.52
CA ILE A 14 -3.81 4.43 9.55
C ILE A 14 -4.68 5.69 9.66
N ALA A 15 -5.74 5.80 8.85
CA ALA A 15 -6.62 6.95 8.88
C ALA A 15 -7.32 7.13 10.24
N ARG A 16 -7.83 6.04 10.84
CA ARG A 16 -8.45 6.08 12.18
C ARG A 16 -7.48 6.48 13.30
N ARG A 17 -6.19 6.21 13.11
CA ARG A 17 -5.15 6.57 14.10
C ARG A 17 -4.63 7.99 13.89
N ALA A 18 -4.64 8.48 12.65
CA ALA A 18 -4.16 9.81 12.28
C ALA A 18 -5.22 10.90 12.41
N PHE A 19 -6.50 10.56 12.21
CA PHE A 19 -7.62 11.52 12.17
C PHE A 19 -8.70 11.14 13.18
N VAL A 20 -9.25 12.15 13.86
CA VAL A 20 -10.37 12.00 14.80
C VAL A 20 -11.67 11.63 14.06
N ASP A 21 -11.85 12.16 12.85
CA ASP A 21 -12.92 11.78 11.92
C ASP A 21 -12.30 11.55 10.54
N PRO A 22 -11.87 10.32 10.22
CA PRO A 22 -11.27 10.03 8.93
C PRO A 22 -12.34 10.03 7.84
N SER A 23 -12.26 11.01 6.94
CA SER A 23 -13.11 11.03 5.75
C SER A 23 -12.69 9.95 4.76
N GLU A 24 -13.64 9.52 3.90
CA GLU A 24 -13.35 8.57 2.83
C GLU A 24 -12.21 9.05 1.92
N ALA A 25 -12.15 10.37 1.64
CA ALA A 25 -11.07 10.96 0.86
C ALA A 25 -9.68 10.78 1.51
N ALA A 26 -9.59 10.90 2.85
CA ALA A 26 -8.32 10.69 3.56
C ALA A 26 -7.88 9.22 3.51
N VAL A 27 -8.82 8.29 3.68
CA VAL A 27 -8.56 6.84 3.54
C VAL A 27 -8.10 6.50 2.13
N LEU A 28 -8.77 7.04 1.10
CA LEU A 28 -8.43 6.81 -0.29
C LEU A 28 -7.07 7.40 -0.66
N ALA A 29 -6.71 8.57 -0.12
CA ALA A 29 -5.38 9.16 -0.32
C ALA A 29 -4.27 8.27 0.26
N ILE A 30 -4.45 7.78 1.50
CA ILE A 30 -3.50 6.84 2.12
C ILE A 30 -3.43 5.53 1.33
N PHE A 31 -4.58 5.03 0.87
CA PHE A 31 -4.64 3.81 0.08
C PHE A 31 -3.90 3.94 -1.26
N ASP A 32 -4.04 5.07 -1.95
CA ASP A 32 -3.34 5.33 -3.21
C ASP A 32 -1.83 5.39 -3.01
N GLU A 33 -1.38 6.03 -1.92
CA GLU A 33 0.03 6.08 -1.56
C GLU A 33 0.60 4.69 -1.24
N LEU A 34 -0.11 3.88 -0.46
CA LEU A 34 0.26 2.49 -0.16
C LEU A 34 0.31 1.63 -1.43
N ARG A 35 -0.61 1.87 -2.36
CA ARG A 35 -0.64 1.17 -3.66
C ARG A 35 0.55 1.58 -4.52
N ALA A 36 0.86 2.88 -4.60
CA ALA A 36 1.99 3.40 -5.36
C ALA A 36 3.34 2.95 -4.78
N GLU A 37 3.46 2.86 -3.45
CA GLU A 37 4.64 2.29 -2.79
C GLU A 37 4.77 0.79 -3.12
N ARG A 38 3.67 0.04 -3.04
CA ARG A 38 3.69 -1.39 -3.41
C ARG A 38 4.07 -1.57 -4.88
N ASP A 39 3.55 -0.76 -5.78
CA ASP A 39 3.85 -0.83 -7.22
C ASP A 39 5.35 -0.57 -7.47
N ARG A 40 5.91 0.45 -6.81
CA ARG A 40 7.36 0.71 -6.79
C ARG A 40 8.17 -0.46 -6.23
N MET A 41 7.73 -1.05 -5.11
CA MET A 41 8.40 -2.21 -4.51
C MET A 41 8.25 -3.48 -5.34
N ALA A 42 7.11 -3.68 -6.02
CA ALA A 42 6.88 -4.79 -6.93
C ALA A 42 7.87 -4.73 -8.10
N TRP A 43 8.07 -3.56 -8.69
CA TRP A 43 9.11 -3.34 -9.69
C TRP A 43 10.53 -3.55 -9.15
N ALA A 44 10.82 -3.12 -7.91
CA ALA A 44 12.12 -3.35 -7.29
C ALA A 44 12.38 -4.82 -6.92
N THR A 45 11.33 -5.62 -6.75
CA THR A 45 11.43 -7.05 -6.42
C THR A 45 11.59 -7.89 -7.68
N ASP A 46 10.96 -7.50 -8.79
CA ASP A 46 11.14 -8.12 -10.12
C ASP A 46 12.61 -8.03 -10.60
N GLY A 47 13.30 -6.92 -10.29
CA GLY A 47 14.73 -6.75 -10.57
C GLY A 47 15.69 -7.58 -9.70
N ARG A 48 15.24 -8.12 -8.55
CA ARG A 48 16.09 -8.94 -7.66
C ARG A 48 16.06 -10.44 -7.95
N ASP A 49 15.04 -10.92 -8.64
CA ASP A 49 14.99 -12.34 -9.07
C ASP A 49 15.94 -12.62 -10.24
N SER A 50 16.29 -11.60 -11.03
CA SER A 50 17.27 -11.71 -12.12
C SER A 50 18.74 -11.63 -11.69
N ALA A 51 19.04 -11.37 -10.41
CA ALA A 51 20.41 -11.15 -9.92
C ALA A 51 20.95 -12.30 -9.04
N THR A 52 20.40 -13.51 -9.14
CA THR A 52 21.00 -14.72 -8.56
C THR A 52 21.35 -15.73 -9.66
N VAL A 53 22.31 -15.38 -10.51
CA VAL A 53 23.07 -16.33 -11.33
C VAL A 53 24.51 -15.81 -11.46
N HIS A 54 25.37 -16.26 -10.56
CA HIS A 54 26.81 -16.40 -10.83
C HIS A 54 27.39 -17.53 -10.00
#